data_AF-A0A1G0N8Z8-F1
#
_entry.id   AF-A0A1G0N8Z8-F1
#
_cell.length_a   1.000
_cell.length_b   1.000
_cell.length_c   1.000
_cell.angle_alpha   90.00
_cell.angle_beta   90.00
_cell.angle_gamma   90.00
#
_symmetry.space_group_name_H-M   'P 1'
#
loop_
_entity.id
_entity.type
_entity.pdbx_description
1 polymer ?
#
loop_
_entity_poly.entity_id
_entity_poly.type
_entity_poly.pdbx_seq_one_letter_code
_entity_poly.pdbx_strand_id
1 'polypeptide(L)'
;MNIPTRVSASLLSLMLFPMVAHAASISRSDLPQTIQSGANVIALSSAYSSATASAFSYFDLTNPGNSGWLMRYDLTSPSGEAAIDGSQARAFDGYLWMQVKSSYNDTTAPHAVTLFMDKVTPTPSALFGQNDPIFTPYADANGDLSLFVTTADLLAGQAYATLTDNGEYGYSSGGSLSGELPVICLAEGCQMSMQLNLAQLTFATSGASVQFAGFNPGDARGQVFTQSLAYDDYPVVYGTTQTFAISAVPEPSVFWMFAGGLGLVAALARRHA
;
A
#
# COMPACT_ATOMS: atom_id res chain seq x y z
N MET A 1 14.20 -16.34 -72.19
CA MET A 1 15.00 -16.30 -70.95
C MET A 1 14.23 -15.39 -69.99
N ASN A 2 13.36 -15.97 -69.16
CA ASN A 2 12.42 -15.23 -68.32
C ASN A 2 12.96 -15.17 -66.89
N ILE A 3 13.19 -13.96 -66.39
CA ILE A 3 13.56 -13.70 -64.99
C ILE A 3 12.26 -13.38 -64.23
N PRO A 4 11.85 -14.17 -63.23
CA PRO A 4 10.76 -13.75 -62.36
C PRO A 4 11.32 -12.83 -61.26
N THR A 5 10.88 -11.57 -61.29
CA THR A 5 11.01 -10.62 -60.18
C THR A 5 10.05 -11.02 -59.06
N ARG A 6 10.59 -11.53 -57.94
CA ARG A 6 9.84 -11.63 -56.69
C ARG A 6 9.96 -10.31 -55.94
N VAL A 7 8.89 -9.51 -56.02
CA VAL A 7 8.62 -8.43 -55.08
C VAL A 7 8.12 -9.10 -53.78
N SER A 8 8.98 -9.15 -52.77
CA SER A 8 8.59 -9.49 -51.40
C SER A 8 8.53 -8.21 -50.59
N ALA A 9 7.38 -7.54 -50.63
CA ALA A 9 7.04 -6.48 -49.68
C ALA A 9 5.72 -6.87 -48.99
N SER A 10 5.66 -6.50 -47.70
CA SER A 10 4.47 -6.51 -46.84
C SER A 10 4.23 -7.78 -46.03
N LEU A 11 4.73 -7.78 -44.78
CA LEU A 11 4.01 -8.38 -43.65
C LEU A 11 4.46 -7.73 -42.33
N LEU A 12 3.59 -6.83 -41.85
CA LEU A 12 3.19 -6.60 -40.45
C LEU A 12 4.32 -6.62 -39.40
N SER A 13 4.80 -5.53 -38.79
CA SER A 13 4.07 -4.45 -38.11
C SER A 13 2.71 -4.87 -37.55
N LEU A 14 2.67 -5.62 -36.45
CA LEU A 14 1.53 -5.68 -35.53
C LEU A 14 1.89 -6.50 -34.28
N MET A 15 1.51 -5.97 -33.12
CA MET A 15 1.61 -6.54 -31.77
C MET A 15 2.82 -6.08 -30.92
N LEU A 16 3.22 -4.82 -31.06
CA LEU A 16 3.55 -4.05 -29.86
C LEU A 16 2.22 -3.79 -29.17
N PHE A 17 1.83 -4.64 -28.20
CA PHE A 17 0.79 -4.25 -27.25
C PHE A 17 1.41 -3.16 -26.37
N PRO A 18 1.00 -1.89 -26.49
CA PRO A 18 1.33 -0.96 -25.42
C PRO A 18 0.65 -1.54 -24.19
N MET A 19 1.42 -1.91 -23.16
CA MET A 19 0.87 -1.81 -21.81
C MET A 19 0.51 -0.34 -21.68
N VAL A 20 -0.75 0.00 -21.91
CA VAL A 20 -1.23 1.37 -21.75
C VAL A 20 -1.16 1.63 -20.26
N ALA A 21 -0.03 2.18 -19.82
CA ALA A 21 0.09 2.81 -18.53
C ALA A 21 -0.90 3.97 -18.54
N HIS A 22 -2.11 3.71 -18.05
CA HIS A 22 -3.11 4.75 -17.89
C HIS A 22 -2.62 5.62 -16.73
N ALA A 23 -2.18 6.83 -17.02
CA ALA A 23 -1.91 7.78 -15.96
C ALA A 23 -3.24 8.07 -15.25
N ALA A 24 -3.33 7.73 -13.97
CA ALA A 24 -4.44 8.15 -13.13
C ALA A 24 -4.32 9.65 -12.87
N SER A 25 -5.40 10.39 -13.05
CA SER A 25 -5.50 11.79 -12.65
C SER A 25 -6.42 11.94 -11.46
N ILE A 26 -6.06 12.80 -10.53
CA ILE A 26 -6.88 13.14 -9.36
C ILE A 26 -7.18 14.64 -9.35
N SER A 27 -8.27 14.99 -8.69
CA SER A 27 -8.56 16.37 -8.30
C SER A 27 -8.00 16.65 -6.90
N ARG A 28 -7.88 17.93 -6.54
CA ARG A 28 -7.39 18.30 -5.20
C ARG A 28 -8.33 17.81 -4.08
N SER A 29 -9.63 17.68 -4.33
CA SER A 29 -10.60 17.17 -3.37
C SER A 29 -10.46 15.67 -3.06
N ASP A 30 -9.80 14.92 -3.94
CA ASP A 30 -9.57 13.48 -3.78
C ASP A 30 -8.41 13.19 -2.81
N LEU A 31 -7.54 14.19 -2.57
CA LEU A 31 -6.41 14.07 -1.64
C LEU A 31 -6.90 13.98 -0.18
N PRO A 32 -6.09 13.40 0.72
CA PRO A 32 -6.38 13.45 2.15
C PRO A 32 -6.52 14.88 2.66
N GLN A 33 -7.43 15.12 3.61
CA GLN A 33 -7.69 16.46 4.15
C GLN A 33 -6.42 17.15 4.68
N THR A 34 -5.55 16.42 5.38
CA THR A 34 -4.24 16.89 5.88
C THR A 34 -3.32 17.36 4.76
N ILE A 35 -3.33 16.68 3.62
CA ILE A 35 -2.54 17.06 2.44
C ILE A 35 -3.13 18.27 1.73
N GLN A 36 -4.46 18.41 1.70
CA GLN A 36 -5.13 19.54 1.04
C GLN A 36 -4.80 20.88 1.70
N SER A 37 -4.72 20.89 3.02
CA SER A 37 -4.48 22.08 3.85
C SER A 37 -2.99 22.36 4.12
N GLY A 38 -2.10 21.39 3.85
CA GLY A 38 -0.66 21.50 4.09
C GLY A 38 0.11 22.29 3.02
N ALA A 39 1.42 22.44 3.25
CA ALA A 39 2.36 23.09 2.34
C ALA A 39 2.89 22.16 1.22
N ASN A 40 2.27 20.99 1.03
CA ASN A 40 2.67 20.00 0.05
C ASN A 40 2.16 20.36 -1.34
N VAL A 41 3.03 20.31 -2.34
CA VAL A 41 2.68 20.38 -3.75
C VAL A 41 2.61 18.95 -4.29
N ILE A 42 1.43 18.54 -4.77
CA ILE A 42 1.18 17.20 -5.30
C ILE A 42 1.08 17.26 -6.82
N ALA A 43 1.78 16.38 -7.53
CA ALA A 43 1.51 16.14 -8.93
C ALA A 43 0.15 15.43 -9.07
N LEU A 44 -0.83 16.07 -9.71
CA LEU A 44 -2.19 15.52 -9.85
C LEU A 44 -2.30 14.43 -10.93
N SER A 45 -1.23 14.21 -11.69
CA SER A 45 -1.10 13.08 -12.61
C SER A 45 -0.16 12.06 -11.99
N SER A 46 -0.55 10.80 -12.01
CA SER A 46 0.22 9.73 -11.40
C SER A 46 1.52 9.48 -12.16
N ALA A 47 2.64 9.34 -11.44
CA ALA A 47 3.90 8.86 -12.01
C ALA A 47 3.89 7.33 -12.21
N TYR A 48 3.01 6.64 -11.49
CA TYR A 48 2.79 5.21 -11.59
C TYR A 48 1.32 4.91 -11.38
N SER A 49 0.78 3.98 -12.16
CA SER A 49 -0.58 3.49 -11.98
C SER A 49 -0.64 2.01 -12.36
N SER A 50 -1.24 1.23 -11.48
CA SER A 50 -1.65 -0.15 -11.69
C SER A 50 -3.18 -0.22 -11.57
N ALA A 51 -3.74 -1.43 -11.73
CA ALA A 51 -5.18 -1.62 -11.61
C ALA A 51 -5.74 -1.26 -10.22
N THR A 52 -4.90 -1.23 -9.18
CA THR A 52 -5.32 -1.06 -7.78
C THR A 52 -4.52 -0.06 -6.97
N ALA A 53 -3.44 0.48 -7.54
CA ALA A 53 -2.67 1.51 -6.87
C ALA A 53 -2.19 2.57 -7.84
N SER A 54 -2.06 3.81 -7.38
CA SER A 54 -1.49 4.90 -8.15
C SER A 54 -0.57 5.74 -7.28
N ALA A 55 0.55 6.19 -7.82
CA ALA A 55 1.55 6.98 -7.10
C ALA A 55 1.62 8.40 -7.65
N PHE A 56 1.59 9.37 -6.75
CA PHE A 56 1.68 10.79 -7.06
C PHE A 56 2.90 11.36 -6.35
N SER A 57 3.80 12.00 -7.09
CA SER A 57 4.95 12.65 -6.46
C SER A 57 4.49 13.84 -5.64
N TYR A 58 5.06 14.03 -4.46
CA TYR A 58 4.85 15.22 -3.67
C TYR A 58 6.15 15.90 -3.28
N PHE A 59 6.07 17.21 -3.11
CA PHE A 59 7.16 18.07 -2.68
C PHE A 59 6.68 18.96 -1.52
N ASP A 60 7.39 18.90 -0.40
CA ASP A 60 7.17 19.79 0.74
C ASP A 60 7.94 21.10 0.52
N LEU A 61 7.21 22.20 0.38
CA LEU A 61 7.80 23.53 0.15
C LEU A 61 8.60 24.04 1.36
N THR A 62 8.29 23.57 2.56
CA THR A 62 8.93 24.02 3.81
C THR A 62 10.20 23.22 4.12
N ASN A 63 10.23 21.96 3.69
CA ASN A 63 11.39 21.09 3.83
C ASN A 63 11.59 20.28 2.54
N PRO A 64 12.38 20.77 1.58
CA PRO A 64 12.62 20.09 0.30
C PRO A 64 13.13 18.64 0.44
N GLY A 65 13.77 18.31 1.57
CA GLY A 65 14.23 16.95 1.90
C GLY A 65 13.09 15.98 2.25
N ASN A 66 11.86 16.47 2.41
CA ASN A 66 10.67 15.67 2.69
C ASN A 66 9.87 15.29 1.43
N SER A 67 10.44 15.36 0.23
CA SER A 67 9.77 14.92 -1.00
C SER A 67 9.66 13.39 -1.10
N GLY A 68 8.62 12.92 -1.79
CA GLY A 68 8.36 11.48 -1.89
C GLY A 68 7.15 11.12 -2.73
N TRP A 69 6.50 10.05 -2.32
CA TRP A 69 5.35 9.47 -3.00
C TRP A 69 4.13 9.45 -2.11
N LEU A 70 3.01 9.85 -2.68
CA LEU A 70 1.68 9.67 -2.12
C LEU A 70 1.01 8.56 -2.93
N MET A 71 0.88 7.39 -2.33
CA MET A 71 0.24 6.21 -2.90
C MET A 71 -1.26 6.26 -2.61
N ARG A 72 -2.08 6.09 -3.63
CA ARG A 72 -3.50 5.77 -3.51
C ARG A 72 -3.69 4.28 -3.73
N TYR A 73 -4.36 3.61 -2.82
CA TYR A 73 -4.76 2.22 -2.93
C TYR A 73 -6.28 2.14 -3.05
N ASP A 74 -6.75 1.56 -4.14
CA ASP A 74 -8.17 1.37 -4.39
C ASP A 74 -8.61 0.10 -3.63
N LEU A 75 -9.38 0.27 -2.55
CA LEU A 75 -9.69 -0.82 -1.63
C LEU A 75 -10.61 -1.85 -2.27
N THR A 76 -10.31 -3.12 -2.07
CA THR A 76 -11.13 -4.24 -2.52
C THR A 76 -11.36 -5.24 -1.39
N SER A 77 -12.27 -6.19 -1.58
CA SER A 77 -12.38 -7.35 -0.67
C SER A 77 -11.00 -8.02 -0.48
N PRO A 78 -10.61 -8.42 0.74
CA PRO A 78 -11.41 -8.49 1.98
C PRO A 78 -11.33 -7.23 2.87
N SER A 79 -11.12 -6.04 2.31
CA SER A 79 -11.07 -4.80 3.11
C SER A 79 -12.34 -4.61 3.95
N GLY A 80 -12.15 -4.32 5.22
CA GLY A 80 -13.27 -4.15 6.14
C GLY A 80 -12.85 -4.18 7.60
N GLU A 81 -13.86 -4.00 8.45
CA GLU A 81 -13.80 -4.12 9.89
C GLU A 81 -14.63 -5.32 10.31
N ALA A 82 -14.06 -6.21 11.12
CA ALA A 82 -14.73 -7.38 11.63
C ALA A 82 -14.49 -7.53 13.13
N ALA A 83 -15.51 -7.92 13.89
CA ALA A 83 -15.28 -8.50 15.21
C ALA A 83 -14.39 -9.75 15.09
N ILE A 84 -13.56 -10.05 16.10
CA ILE A 84 -12.61 -11.20 16.06
C ILE A 84 -13.34 -12.53 15.88
N ASP A 85 -14.58 -12.65 16.36
CA ASP A 85 -15.45 -13.82 16.16
C ASP A 85 -16.11 -13.88 14.76
N GLY A 86 -15.87 -12.86 13.92
CA GLY A 86 -16.43 -12.73 12.58
C GLY A 86 -17.89 -12.26 12.53
N SER A 87 -18.52 -11.96 13.67
CA SER A 87 -19.97 -11.72 13.76
C SER A 87 -20.44 -10.36 13.23
N GLN A 88 -19.55 -9.36 13.17
CA GLN A 88 -19.87 -8.00 12.73
C GLN A 88 -18.88 -7.53 11.67
N ALA A 89 -19.15 -7.85 10.40
CA ALA A 89 -18.30 -7.45 9.28
C ALA A 89 -18.88 -6.24 8.53
N ARG A 90 -18.09 -5.19 8.38
CA ARG A 90 -18.39 -4.00 7.60
C ARG A 90 -17.32 -3.85 6.52
N ALA A 91 -17.70 -4.06 5.27
CA ALA A 91 -16.77 -3.92 4.15
C ALA A 91 -16.33 -2.46 3.97
N PHE A 92 -15.05 -2.25 3.70
CA PHE A 92 -14.49 -0.96 3.33
C PHE A 92 -14.40 -0.84 1.80
N ASP A 93 -14.65 0.37 1.32
CA ASP A 93 -14.55 0.83 -0.06
C ASP A 93 -13.84 2.20 -0.08
N GLY A 94 -13.58 2.74 -1.28
CA GLY A 94 -12.89 4.01 -1.48
C GLY A 94 -11.38 3.83 -1.50
N TYR A 95 -10.67 4.77 -0.88
CA TYR A 95 -9.22 4.88 -1.02
C TYR A 95 -8.50 4.90 0.32
N LEU A 96 -7.47 4.08 0.44
CA LEU A 96 -6.44 4.26 1.45
C LEU A 96 -5.28 5.02 0.82
N TRP A 97 -4.84 6.10 1.46
CA TRP A 97 -3.66 6.83 1.03
C TRP A 97 -2.47 6.52 1.93
N MET A 98 -1.27 6.42 1.35
CA MET A 98 -0.02 6.23 2.08
C MET A 98 1.03 7.21 1.59
N GLN A 99 1.64 7.95 2.51
CA GLN A 99 2.77 8.83 2.23
C GLN A 99 4.07 8.18 2.66
N VAL A 100 5.04 8.16 1.73
CA VAL A 100 6.41 7.70 1.96
C VAL A 100 7.41 8.71 1.38
N LYS A 101 8.59 8.83 1.98
CA LYS A 101 9.66 9.67 1.45
C LYS A 101 10.41 8.95 0.32
N SER A 102 10.97 9.74 -0.59
CA SER A 102 11.86 9.23 -1.65
C SER A 102 13.19 8.73 -1.12
N SER A 103 13.65 9.26 0.01
CA SER A 103 14.88 8.88 0.68
C SER A 103 14.72 9.03 2.19
N TYR A 104 15.29 8.07 2.90
CA TYR A 104 15.41 8.05 4.35
C TYR A 104 16.89 7.96 4.73
N ASN A 105 17.30 8.67 5.77
CA ASN A 105 18.65 8.54 6.31
C ASN A 105 18.71 7.29 7.21
N ASP A 106 19.54 6.32 6.86
CA ASP A 106 19.60 5.03 7.57
C ASP A 106 20.13 5.15 9.01
N THR A 107 20.89 6.22 9.30
CA THR A 107 21.42 6.53 10.64
C THR A 107 20.39 7.15 11.59
N THR A 108 19.22 7.55 11.09
CA THR A 108 18.18 8.24 11.86
C THR A 108 16.89 7.43 11.95
N ALA A 109 16.96 6.09 11.88
CA ALA A 109 15.81 5.24 12.11
C ALA A 109 15.17 5.51 13.49
N PRO A 110 13.83 5.39 13.64
CA PRO A 110 12.90 4.79 12.69
C PRO A 110 12.35 5.76 11.63
N HIS A 111 11.82 5.20 10.54
CA HIS A 111 11.38 5.92 9.34
C HIS A 111 9.86 6.11 9.34
N ALA A 112 9.39 7.33 9.17
CA ALA A 112 7.96 7.62 9.13
C ALA A 112 7.30 7.22 7.80
N VAL A 113 6.15 6.55 7.92
CA VAL A 113 5.18 6.23 6.86
C VAL A 113 3.80 6.61 7.39
N THR A 114 3.08 7.48 6.69
CA THR A 114 1.76 7.95 7.16
C THR A 114 0.66 7.36 6.32
N LEU A 115 -0.38 6.82 6.96
CA LEU A 115 -1.61 6.37 6.33
C LEU A 115 -2.72 7.40 6.55
N PHE A 116 -3.49 7.70 5.50
CA PHE A 116 -4.68 8.54 5.58
C PHE A 116 -5.91 7.71 5.22
N MET A 117 -6.88 7.71 6.13
CA MET A 117 -8.07 6.86 6.06
C MET A 117 -9.35 7.67 5.84
N ASP A 118 -9.25 8.99 5.65
CA ASP A 118 -10.38 9.92 5.47
C ASP A 118 -11.21 9.64 4.19
N LYS A 119 -10.61 8.98 3.19
CA LYS A 119 -11.29 8.56 1.96
C LYS A 119 -11.80 7.11 1.99
N VAL A 120 -11.67 6.41 3.12
CA VAL A 120 -12.24 5.08 3.30
C VAL A 120 -13.70 5.20 3.72
N THR A 121 -14.58 4.48 3.03
CA THR A 121 -16.01 4.46 3.30
C THR A 121 -16.48 3.03 3.60
N PRO A 122 -17.24 2.81 4.68
CA PRO A 122 -17.54 3.75 5.75
C PRO A 122 -16.30 4.09 6.59
N THR A 123 -16.33 5.23 7.28
CA THR A 123 -15.21 5.69 8.12
C THR A 123 -14.80 4.61 9.13
N PRO A 124 -13.51 4.19 9.14
CA PRO A 124 -13.02 3.20 10.08
C PRO A 124 -13.20 3.63 11.53
N SER A 125 -13.48 2.67 12.42
CA SER A 125 -13.47 2.93 13.87
C SER A 125 -12.05 3.23 14.35
N ALA A 126 -11.89 4.17 15.28
CA ALA A 126 -10.58 4.47 15.87
C ALA A 126 -10.18 3.38 16.90
N LEU A 127 -9.44 2.36 16.46
CA LEU A 127 -9.09 1.21 17.32
C LEU A 127 -8.04 1.52 18.39
N PHE A 128 -7.20 2.53 18.17
CA PHE A 128 -6.05 2.83 19.03
C PHE A 128 -6.14 4.22 19.66
N GLY A 129 -7.36 4.71 19.93
CA GLY A 129 -7.54 6.04 20.54
C GLY A 129 -7.11 7.20 19.65
N GLN A 130 -7.07 7.00 18.32
CA GLN A 130 -6.72 8.01 17.31
C GLN A 130 -7.58 9.28 17.41
N ASN A 131 -8.79 9.15 17.94
CA ASN A 131 -9.73 10.25 18.16
C ASN A 131 -9.90 10.62 19.64
N ASP A 132 -9.08 10.05 20.54
CA ASP A 132 -9.19 10.28 21.98
C ASP A 132 -8.50 11.60 22.36
N PRO A 133 -9.24 12.59 22.87
CA PRO A 133 -8.68 13.87 23.29
C PRO A 133 -7.70 13.76 24.48
N ILE A 134 -7.63 12.62 25.17
CA ILE A 134 -6.63 12.37 26.22
C ILE A 134 -5.25 12.10 25.59
N PHE A 135 -5.20 11.52 24.39
CA PHE A 135 -3.96 11.26 23.64
C PHE A 135 -3.65 12.35 22.60
N THR A 136 -3.95 13.60 22.95
CA THR A 136 -3.78 14.82 22.12
C THR A 136 -2.47 15.01 21.35
N PRO A 137 -1.27 14.61 21.82
CA PRO A 137 -0.06 14.78 21.00
C PRO A 137 -0.02 13.87 19.76
N TYR A 138 -0.91 12.88 19.67
CA TYR A 138 -0.91 11.84 18.63
C TYR A 138 -2.29 11.62 17.99
N ALA A 139 -3.33 12.23 18.56
CA ALA A 139 -4.67 12.26 17.97
C ALA A 139 -4.69 13.29 16.82
N ASP A 140 -4.59 12.82 15.58
CA ASP A 140 -4.91 13.66 14.43
C ASP A 140 -6.43 13.72 14.28
N ALA A 141 -6.98 14.93 14.24
CA ALA A 141 -8.41 15.17 14.03
C ALA A 141 -8.95 14.57 12.72
N ASN A 142 -8.08 14.26 11.75
CA ASN A 142 -8.43 13.62 10.48
C ASN A 142 -8.31 12.08 10.53
N GLY A 143 -7.86 11.50 11.64
CA GLY A 143 -7.67 10.05 11.79
C GLY A 143 -6.45 9.49 11.04
N ASP A 144 -5.45 10.33 10.80
CA ASP A 144 -4.20 9.92 10.16
C ASP A 144 -3.37 9.03 11.09
N LEU A 145 -2.66 8.07 10.50
CA LEU A 145 -1.84 7.12 11.24
C LEU A 145 -0.38 7.19 10.79
N SER A 146 0.44 7.88 11.57
CA SER A 146 1.90 7.89 11.39
C SER A 146 2.52 6.65 12.02
N LEU A 147 3.07 5.80 11.17
CA LEU A 147 3.78 4.57 11.51
C LEU A 147 5.28 4.78 11.34
N PHE A 148 6.06 4.17 12.20
CA PHE A 148 7.51 4.23 12.23
C PHE A 148 8.05 2.82 11.96
N VAL A 149 8.81 2.66 10.87
CA VAL A 149 9.38 1.38 10.44
C VAL A 149 10.89 1.39 10.59
N THR A 150 11.50 0.23 10.85
CA THR A 150 12.97 0.16 10.84
C THR A 150 13.52 0.17 9.41
N THR A 151 14.82 0.46 9.28
CA THR A 151 15.54 0.32 8.00
C THR A 151 15.38 -1.09 7.41
N ALA A 152 15.43 -2.13 8.25
CA ALA A 152 15.29 -3.52 7.80
C ALA A 152 13.90 -3.80 7.23
N ASP A 153 12.84 -3.31 7.88
CA ASP A 153 11.46 -3.49 7.43
C ASP A 153 11.16 -2.71 6.15
N LEU A 154 11.70 -1.50 6.04
CA LEU A 154 11.58 -0.67 4.84
C LEU A 154 12.17 -1.39 3.62
N LEU A 155 13.33 -2.03 3.79
CA LEU A 155 13.98 -2.84 2.76
C LEU A 155 13.24 -4.16 2.48
N ALA A 156 12.64 -4.78 3.51
CA ALA A 156 11.79 -5.95 3.36
C ALA A 156 10.43 -5.61 2.72
N GLY A 157 10.06 -4.32 2.69
CA GLY A 157 8.76 -3.84 2.24
C GLY A 157 7.61 -4.24 3.15
N GLN A 158 7.87 -4.65 4.39
CA GLN A 158 6.85 -5.07 5.35
C GLN A 158 7.34 -4.86 6.78
N ALA A 159 6.43 -4.50 7.68
CA ALA A 159 6.68 -4.29 9.09
C ALA A 159 5.51 -4.85 9.90
N TYR A 160 5.79 -5.37 11.11
CA TYR A 160 4.74 -5.84 12.01
C TYR A 160 5.09 -5.53 13.47
N ALA A 161 4.05 -5.45 14.29
CA ALA A 161 4.17 -5.40 15.73
C ALA A 161 2.99 -6.07 16.40
N THR A 162 3.25 -6.68 17.55
CA THR A 162 2.25 -7.30 18.41
C THR A 162 2.57 -6.91 19.85
N LEU A 163 1.61 -6.28 20.52
CA LEU A 163 1.65 -6.00 21.95
C LEU A 163 0.72 -7.00 22.65
N THR A 164 1.17 -7.60 23.74
CA THR A 164 0.33 -8.45 24.59
C THR A 164 0.61 -8.11 26.04
N ASP A 165 -0.44 -7.77 26.78
CA ASP A 165 -0.36 -7.55 28.22
C ASP A 165 -0.77 -8.83 28.95
N ASN A 166 0.20 -9.41 29.67
CA ASN A 166 0.04 -10.63 30.44
C ASN A 166 -0.18 -10.35 31.94
N GLY A 167 -0.62 -9.15 32.33
CA GLY A 167 -0.83 -8.79 33.73
C GLY A 167 0.44 -8.33 34.47
N GLU A 168 1.56 -8.17 33.75
CA GLU A 168 2.76 -7.50 34.25
C GLU A 168 2.73 -6.06 33.72
N TYR A 169 2.72 -5.06 34.61
CA TYR A 169 2.91 -3.65 34.25
C TYR A 169 4.22 -3.49 33.44
N GLY A 170 4.11 -3.56 32.11
CA GLY A 170 5.27 -3.59 31.23
C GLY A 170 4.85 -3.46 29.77
N TYR A 171 5.46 -2.51 29.06
CA TYR A 171 5.31 -2.34 27.62
C TYR A 171 5.97 -3.53 26.91
N SER A 172 5.22 -4.49 26.39
CA SER A 172 5.81 -5.58 25.60
C SER A 172 6.15 -5.09 24.18
N SER A 173 7.42 -4.79 23.91
CA SER A 173 7.87 -4.37 22.57
C SER A 173 8.06 -5.60 21.66
N GLY A 174 6.97 -6.21 21.22
CA GLY A 174 7.00 -7.22 20.17
C GLY A 174 6.95 -6.57 18.78
N GLY A 175 8.08 -6.52 18.07
CA GLY A 175 8.13 -6.14 16.65
C GLY A 175 8.90 -4.85 16.35
N SER A 176 8.86 -4.47 15.08
CA SER A 176 9.70 -3.42 14.48
C SER A 176 8.89 -2.25 13.88
N LEU A 177 7.56 -2.40 13.88
CA LEU A 177 6.60 -1.34 13.60
C LEU A 177 6.23 -0.62 14.91
N SER A 178 6.54 0.66 15.03
CA SER A 178 5.94 1.52 16.05
C SER A 178 5.02 2.54 15.39
N GLY A 179 4.25 3.29 16.16
CA GLY A 179 3.41 4.37 15.66
C GLY A 179 3.39 5.52 16.65
N GLU A 180 2.80 6.64 16.24
CA GLU A 180 2.58 7.79 17.13
C GLU A 180 1.71 7.43 18.35
N LEU A 181 0.88 6.40 18.26
CA LEU A 181 -0.04 6.07 19.34
C LEU A 181 0.67 5.36 20.50
N PRO A 182 0.45 5.80 21.75
CA PRO A 182 0.80 4.99 22.90
C PRO A 182 -0.09 3.75 22.82
N VAL A 183 0.50 2.64 22.40
CA VAL A 183 -0.17 1.34 22.32
C VAL A 183 -0.40 0.90 23.76
N ILE A 184 -1.54 1.28 24.37
CA ILE A 184 -1.81 0.97 25.78
C ILE A 184 -2.76 -0.21 25.87
N CYS A 185 -2.20 -1.42 25.98
CA CYS A 185 -2.90 -2.49 26.67
C CYS A 185 -2.78 -2.18 28.17
N LEU A 186 -3.90 -1.84 28.80
CA LEU A 186 -3.98 -1.49 30.23
C LEU A 186 -4.63 -2.57 31.09
N ALA A 187 -4.99 -3.71 30.48
CA ALA A 187 -5.71 -4.76 31.15
C ALA A 187 -5.16 -6.13 30.71
N GLU A 188 -5.07 -7.03 31.68
CA GLU A 188 -4.65 -8.42 31.49
C GLU A 188 -5.50 -9.09 30.39
N GLY A 189 -4.85 -9.79 29.46
CA GLY A 189 -5.53 -10.43 28.35
C GLY A 189 -5.73 -9.52 27.14
N CYS A 190 -5.29 -8.26 27.19
CA CYS A 190 -5.28 -7.39 26.01
C CYS A 190 -4.17 -7.80 25.03
N GLN A 191 -4.52 -7.93 23.74
CA GLN A 191 -3.60 -8.16 22.65
C GLN A 191 -3.87 -7.19 21.51
N MET A 192 -2.84 -6.51 21.01
CA MET A 192 -2.88 -5.68 19.81
C MET A 192 -1.92 -6.21 18.77
N SER A 193 -2.29 -6.07 17.50
CA SER A 193 -1.40 -6.38 16.38
C SER A 193 -1.55 -5.37 15.28
N MET A 194 -0.46 -5.03 14.62
CA MET A 194 -0.42 -4.18 13.45
C MET A 194 0.53 -4.78 12.42
N GLN A 195 0.17 -4.74 11.15
CA GLN A 195 1.07 -5.10 10.07
C GLN A 195 0.86 -4.15 8.90
N LEU A 196 1.98 -3.61 8.42
CA LEU A 196 2.09 -2.72 7.30
C LEU A 196 2.86 -3.43 6.19
N ASN A 197 2.31 -3.45 4.97
CA ASN A 197 3.03 -3.86 3.79
C ASN A 197 3.16 -2.64 2.87
N LEU A 198 4.38 -2.38 2.41
CA LEU A 198 4.68 -1.36 1.41
C LEU A 198 4.37 -1.95 0.02
N ALA A 199 3.09 -2.27 -0.19
CA ALA A 199 2.61 -2.94 -1.38
C ALA A 199 2.95 -2.13 -2.64
N GLN A 200 3.55 -2.79 -3.63
CA GLN A 200 4.02 -2.19 -4.89
C GLN A 200 5.12 -1.12 -4.75
N LEU A 201 5.70 -0.96 -3.56
CA LEU A 201 6.85 -0.08 -3.32
C LEU A 201 8.10 -0.94 -3.07
N THR A 202 9.23 -0.48 -3.60
CA THR A 202 10.54 -1.10 -3.32
C THR A 202 11.53 -0.05 -2.88
N PHE A 203 12.35 -0.42 -1.90
CA PHE A 203 13.41 0.41 -1.36
C PHE A 203 14.73 -0.36 -1.41
N ALA A 204 15.82 0.37 -1.57
CA ALA A 204 17.17 -0.18 -1.60
C ALA A 204 18.14 0.72 -0.84
N THR A 205 19.21 0.14 -0.32
CA THR A 205 20.29 0.90 0.29
C THR A 205 21.14 1.59 -0.77
N SER A 206 21.52 2.84 -0.50
CA SER A 206 22.41 3.65 -1.33
C SER A 206 23.30 4.48 -0.40
N GLY A 207 24.50 3.98 -0.11
CA GLY A 207 25.38 4.57 0.89
C GLY A 207 24.77 4.52 2.29
N ALA A 208 24.71 5.67 2.98
CA ALA A 208 24.09 5.85 4.31
C ALA A 208 22.61 6.29 4.20
N SER A 209 21.88 5.75 3.23
CA SER A 209 20.49 6.11 2.99
C SER A 209 19.72 4.94 2.42
N VAL A 210 18.44 4.87 2.74
CA VAL A 210 17.48 3.98 2.07
C VAL A 210 16.71 4.81 1.08
N GLN A 211 16.82 4.48 -0.20
CA GLN A 211 16.18 5.21 -1.29
C GLN A 211 15.07 4.37 -1.90
N PHE A 212 14.03 5.06 -2.36
CA PHE A 212 13.02 4.44 -3.19
C PHE A 212 13.66 3.91 -4.48
N ALA A 213 13.56 2.60 -4.68
CA ALA A 213 14.17 1.89 -5.80
C ALA A 213 13.23 1.78 -7.01
N GLY A 214 11.92 1.89 -6.80
CA GLY A 214 10.92 1.81 -7.85
C GLY A 214 9.60 1.20 -7.39
N PHE A 215 8.65 1.14 -8.33
CA PHE A 215 7.37 0.46 -8.13
C PHE A 215 7.46 -0.99 -8.58
N ASN A 216 6.81 -1.89 -7.85
CA ASN A 216 6.73 -3.32 -8.20
C ASN A 216 5.28 -3.72 -8.50
N PRO A 217 4.81 -3.63 -9.76
CA PRO A 217 3.46 -4.04 -10.12
C PRO A 217 3.23 -5.56 -10.02
N GLY A 218 4.30 -6.36 -9.97
CA GLY A 218 4.24 -7.81 -9.74
C GLY A 218 4.18 -8.19 -8.27
N ASP A 219 4.09 -7.22 -7.36
CA ASP A 219 3.90 -7.49 -5.94
C ASP A 219 2.53 -8.13 -5.69
N ALA A 220 2.55 -9.40 -5.32
CA ALA A 220 1.34 -10.20 -5.06
C ALA A 220 0.71 -9.91 -3.68
N ARG A 221 1.35 -9.06 -2.85
CA ARG A 221 0.80 -8.68 -1.55
C ARG A 221 -0.46 -7.84 -1.75
N GLY A 222 -1.62 -8.46 -1.52
CA GLY A 222 -2.91 -7.78 -1.56
C GLY A 222 -3.22 -6.98 -0.29
N GLN A 223 -2.66 -7.34 0.86
CA GLN A 223 -2.90 -6.60 2.10
C GLN A 223 -1.94 -5.41 2.20
N VAL A 224 -2.46 -4.19 2.37
CA VAL A 224 -1.65 -2.97 2.57
C VAL A 224 -1.43 -2.71 4.05
N PHE A 225 -2.49 -2.79 4.85
CA PHE A 225 -2.42 -2.55 6.27
C PHE A 225 -3.46 -3.40 7.00
N THR A 226 -3.12 -3.89 8.19
CA THR A 226 -4.08 -4.49 9.11
C THR A 226 -3.76 -4.07 10.53
N GLN A 227 -4.80 -3.94 11.33
CA GLN A 227 -4.70 -3.71 12.74
C GLN A 227 -5.78 -4.46 13.49
N SER A 228 -5.46 -4.98 14.67
CA SER A 228 -6.40 -5.67 15.54
C SER A 228 -6.19 -5.28 16.99
N LEU A 229 -7.29 -5.19 17.72
CA LEU A 229 -7.33 -5.09 19.18
C LEU A 229 -8.22 -6.21 19.68
N ALA A 230 -7.70 -7.02 20.58
CA ALA A 230 -8.36 -8.14 21.23
C ALA A 230 -8.26 -8.00 22.74
N TYR A 231 -9.26 -8.52 23.44
CA TYR A 231 -9.29 -8.69 24.87
C TYR A 231 -9.77 -10.10 25.18
N ASP A 232 -8.93 -10.87 25.85
CA ASP A 232 -9.27 -12.20 26.35
C ASP A 232 -9.74 -12.10 27.80
N ASP A 233 -11.06 -12.08 28.00
CA ASP A 233 -11.68 -12.21 29.31
C ASP A 233 -12.27 -13.60 29.42
N TYR A 234 -11.49 -14.58 29.86
CA TYR A 234 -11.90 -15.97 29.89
C TYR A 234 -13.32 -16.11 30.53
N PRO A 235 -14.35 -16.61 29.78
CA PRO A 235 -14.29 -17.44 28.57
C PRO A 235 -14.63 -16.74 27.23
N VAL A 236 -14.65 -15.41 27.16
CA VAL A 236 -15.10 -14.67 25.97
C VAL A 236 -14.00 -13.77 25.41
N VAL A 237 -13.67 -13.98 24.14
CA VAL A 237 -12.75 -13.13 23.38
C VAL A 237 -13.56 -12.04 22.70
N TYR A 238 -13.25 -10.79 23.02
CA TYR A 238 -13.81 -9.63 22.35
C TYR A 238 -12.72 -8.90 21.58
N GLY A 239 -13.08 -8.24 20.49
CA GLY A 239 -12.14 -7.40 19.77
C GLY A 239 -12.54 -7.14 18.34
N THR A 240 -11.75 -6.32 17.68
CA THR A 240 -12.00 -5.83 16.34
C THR A 240 -10.72 -5.90 15.51
N THR A 241 -10.86 -6.35 14.27
CA THR A 241 -9.81 -6.35 13.25
C THR A 241 -10.24 -5.45 12.11
N GLN A 242 -9.35 -4.57 11.67
CA GLN A 242 -9.50 -3.77 10.46
C GLN A 242 -8.44 -4.18 9.46
N THR A 243 -8.89 -4.54 8.26
CA THR A 243 -8.02 -4.93 7.15
C THR A 243 -8.23 -3.97 5.98
N PHE A 244 -7.12 -3.51 5.41
CA PHE A 244 -7.08 -2.69 4.21
C PHE A 244 -6.28 -3.45 3.16
N ALA A 245 -6.96 -3.82 2.08
CA ALA A 245 -6.46 -4.68 1.03
C ALA A 245 -6.83 -4.16 -0.36
N ILE A 246 -5.97 -4.45 -1.31
CA ILE A 246 -6.12 -4.23 -2.73
C ILE A 246 -6.17 -5.58 -3.44
N SER A 247 -6.80 -5.64 -4.61
CA SER A 247 -6.75 -6.86 -5.40
C SER A 247 -5.32 -7.02 -5.94
N ALA A 248 -4.81 -8.25 -5.89
CA ALA A 248 -3.58 -8.58 -6.57
C ALA A 248 -3.70 -8.14 -8.03
N VAL A 249 -2.69 -7.43 -8.54
CA VAL A 249 -2.67 -7.02 -9.94
C VAL A 249 -2.71 -8.32 -10.76
N PRO A 250 -3.71 -8.53 -11.64
CA PRO A 250 -3.73 -9.71 -12.49
C PRO A 250 -2.41 -9.73 -13.26
N GLU A 251 -1.61 -10.80 -13.11
CA GLU A 251 -0.44 -10.97 -13.96
C GLU A 251 -0.91 -10.79 -15.41
N PRO A 252 -0.21 -9.97 -16.23
CA PRO A 252 -0.62 -9.72 -17.61
C PRO A 252 -0.77 -11.08 -18.27
N SER A 253 -2.03 -11.45 -18.52
CA SER A 253 -2.41 -12.86 -18.48
C SER A 253 -1.53 -13.66 -19.41
N VAL A 254 -0.80 -14.62 -18.83
CA VAL A 254 -0.05 -15.65 -19.56
C VAL A 254 -0.95 -16.27 -20.63
N PHE A 255 -2.27 -16.29 -20.41
CA PHE A 255 -3.28 -16.67 -21.40
C PHE A 255 -3.23 -15.88 -22.71
N TRP A 256 -3.14 -14.54 -22.69
CA TRP A 256 -3.03 -13.74 -23.93
C TRP A 256 -1.68 -13.94 -24.62
N MET A 257 -0.59 -14.08 -23.85
CA MET A 257 0.72 -14.40 -24.42
C MET A 257 0.75 -15.81 -25.02
N PHE A 258 0.09 -16.77 -24.37
CA PHE A 258 -0.01 -18.16 -24.81
C PHE A 258 -0.93 -18.29 -26.02
N ALA A 259 -2.08 -17.60 -26.02
CA ALA A 259 -3.00 -17.55 -27.15
C ALA A 259 -2.36 -16.82 -28.36
N GLY A 260 -1.63 -15.72 -28.11
CA GLY A 260 -0.84 -15.04 -29.13
C GLY A 260 0.27 -15.92 -29.69
N GLY A 261 0.98 -16.66 -28.82
CA GLY A 261 2.00 -17.63 -29.20
C GLY A 261 1.43 -18.78 -30.04
N LEU A 262 0.32 -19.37 -29.63
CA LEU A 262 -0.40 -20.41 -30.37
C LEU A 262 -0.89 -19.91 -31.73
N GLY A 263 -1.42 -18.68 -31.79
CA GLY A 263 -1.84 -18.03 -33.03
C GLY A 263 -0.69 -17.88 -34.03
N LEU A 264 0.50 -17.49 -33.56
CA LEU A 264 1.71 -17.38 -34.37
C LEU A 264 2.19 -18.74 -34.90
N VAL A 265 2.19 -19.77 -34.05
CA VAL A 265 2.57 -21.14 -34.46
C VAL A 265 1.60 -21.70 -35.48
N ALA A 266 0.29 -21.50 -35.30
CA ALA A 266 -0.74 -21.94 -36.26
C ALA A 266 -0.63 -21.21 -37.61
N ALA A 267 -0.29 -19.92 -37.60
CA ALA A 267 -0.07 -19.14 -38.82
C ALA A 267 1.18 -19.59 -39.59
N LEU A 268 2.26 -19.94 -38.89
CA LEU A 268 3.48 -20.48 -39.50
C LEU A 268 3.25 -21.90 -40.05
N ALA A 269 2.50 -22.75 -39.34
CA ALA A 269 2.17 -24.10 -39.80
C ALA A 269 1.32 -24.11 -41.09
N ARG A 270 0.36 -23.17 -41.22
CA ARG A 270 -0.43 -23.00 -42.46
C ARG A 270 0.40 -22.50 -43.66
N ARG A 271 1.59 -21.96 -43.44
CA ARG A 271 2.45 -21.43 -44.50
C ARG A 271 3.38 -22.50 -45.11
N HIS A 272 3.51 -23.65 -44.45
CA HIS A 272 4.36 -24.78 -44.86
C HIS A 272 3.57 -26.02 -45.32
N ALA A 273 2.24 -26.01 -45.20
CA ALA A 273 1.33 -26.98 -45.81
C ALA A 273 0.81 -26.43 -47.15
#